data_AF-A0A1C1CKX2-F1
#
_entry.id   AF-A0A1C1CKX2-F1
#
_cell.length_a   1.000
_cell.length_b   1.000
_cell.length_c   1.000
_cell.angle_alpha   90.00
_cell.angle_beta   90.00
_cell.angle_gamma   90.00
#
_symmetry.space_group_name_H-M   'P 1'
#
loop_
_entity.id
_entity.type
_entity.pdbx_description
1 polymer ?
#
loop_
_entity_poly.entity_id
_entity_poly.type
_entity_poly.pdbx_seq_one_letter_code
_entity_poly.pdbx_strand_id
1 'polypeptide(L)'
;MGLKDRVEGYRRLNSTEESFESPEVRSRGGDNSCLWKMLSLILMLSTTILSVLGMYSWTSKRSSYEAGFDTDVHAATVAIRTEKVRFTGGLRYDENGTLFHADFDESTTYVGEPNARLDMRWQRLLKGHWITMENDPQIPPVEHHGAARRISGLDVYHQLHCLVRS
;
A
#
# COMPACT_ATOMS: atom_id res chain seq x y z
N MET A 1 -86.47 31.36 24.90
CA MET A 1 -85.66 31.82 23.75
C MET A 1 -86.29 31.25 22.49
N GLY A 2 -86.84 32.09 21.61
CA GLY A 2 -87.68 31.63 20.50
C GLY A 2 -86.86 31.25 19.26
N LEU A 3 -87.39 30.35 18.42
CA LEU A 3 -86.75 29.94 17.15
C LEU A 3 -86.42 31.15 16.24
N LYS A 4 -87.21 32.22 16.37
CA LYS A 4 -87.05 33.50 15.65
C LYS A 4 -85.73 34.22 16.01
N ASP A 5 -85.36 34.23 17.29
CA ASP A 5 -84.11 34.82 17.77
C ASP A 5 -82.89 34.08 17.17
N ARG A 6 -83.04 32.76 16.96
CA ARG A 6 -81.99 31.91 16.39
C ARG A 6 -81.76 32.21 14.90
N VAL A 7 -82.82 32.44 14.14
CA VAL A 7 -82.73 32.78 12.71
C VAL A 7 -82.13 34.17 12.51
N GLU A 8 -82.51 35.15 13.34
CA GLU A 8 -81.94 36.51 13.27
C GLU A 8 -80.45 36.51 13.64
N GLY A 9 -80.05 35.68 14.60
CA GLY A 9 -78.64 35.48 14.96
C GLY A 9 -77.81 34.91 13.80
N TYR A 10 -78.32 33.90 13.11
CA TYR A 10 -77.64 33.32 11.94
C TYR A 10 -77.54 34.29 10.76
N ARG A 11 -78.58 35.09 10.50
CA ARG A 11 -78.51 36.12 9.44
C ARG A 11 -77.46 37.18 9.74
N ARG A 12 -77.30 37.56 11.01
CA ARG A 12 -76.27 38.53 11.43
C ARG A 12 -74.85 37.97 11.29
N LEU A 13 -74.67 36.67 11.48
CA LEU A 13 -73.35 36.03 11.29
C LEU A 13 -72.98 35.95 9.80
N ASN A 14 -73.93 35.59 8.92
CA ASN A 14 -73.67 35.54 7.48
C ASN A 14 -73.43 36.91 6.83
N SER A 15 -73.94 38.01 7.38
CA SER A 15 -73.60 39.34 6.85
C SER A 15 -72.17 39.77 7.16
N THR A 16 -71.45 39.02 8.00
CA THR A 16 -70.04 39.22 8.35
C THR A 16 -69.15 38.18 7.65
N GLU A 17 -69.52 37.73 6.46
CA GLU A 17 -68.56 37.28 5.45
C GLU A 17 -67.72 38.49 4.99
N GLU A 18 -66.91 38.99 5.92
CA GLU A 18 -65.78 39.84 5.61
C GLU A 18 -64.79 38.95 4.85
N SER A 19 -64.56 39.31 3.60
CA SER A 19 -63.64 38.67 2.66
C SER A 19 -62.35 38.29 3.35
N PHE A 20 -62.14 36.99 3.56
CA PHE A 20 -60.87 36.46 4.03
C PHE A 20 -59.85 36.63 2.91
N GLU A 21 -59.18 37.78 2.91
CA GLU A 21 -58.08 38.10 2.01
C GLU A 21 -56.99 37.04 2.23
N SER A 22 -56.77 36.22 1.21
CA SER A 22 -55.83 35.11 1.27
C SER A 22 -54.43 35.69 1.48
N PRO A 23 -53.71 35.33 2.55
CA PRO A 23 -52.41 35.92 2.82
C PRO A 23 -51.46 35.59 1.67
N GLU A 24 -50.78 36.61 1.13
CA GLU A 24 -49.66 36.41 0.22
C GLU A 24 -48.69 35.41 0.84
N VAL A 25 -48.48 34.28 0.15
CA VAL A 25 -47.46 33.30 0.49
C VAL A 25 -46.11 33.95 0.23
N ARG A 26 -45.63 34.69 1.22
CA ARG A 26 -44.31 35.32 1.21
C ARG A 26 -43.29 34.21 1.29
N SER A 27 -42.81 33.72 0.14
CA SER A 27 -41.67 32.81 0.06
C SER A 27 -40.43 33.56 0.54
N ARG A 28 -40.24 33.56 1.87
CA ARG A 28 -39.07 34.15 2.51
C ARG A 28 -37.90 33.20 2.28
N GLY A 29 -37.36 33.22 1.05
CA GLY A 29 -36.06 32.66 0.73
C GLY A 29 -35.02 33.40 1.57
N GLY A 30 -34.76 32.89 2.78
CA GLY A 30 -33.69 33.40 3.61
C GLY A 30 -32.39 33.28 2.85
N ASP A 31 -31.64 34.39 2.75
CA ASP A 31 -30.31 34.44 2.15
C ASP A 31 -29.34 33.54 2.92
N ASN A 32 -29.41 32.23 2.68
CA ASN A 32 -28.51 31.23 3.24
C ASN A 32 -27.10 31.30 2.60
N SER A 33 -26.81 32.37 1.85
CA SER A 33 -25.55 32.59 1.13
C SER A 33 -24.34 32.54 2.08
N CYS A 34 -24.44 33.14 3.27
CA CYS A 34 -23.34 33.11 4.25
C CYS A 34 -23.09 31.68 4.80
N LEU A 35 -24.15 30.98 5.19
CA LEU A 35 -24.06 29.59 5.67
C LEU A 35 -23.53 28.65 4.58
N TRP A 36 -23.97 28.83 3.33
CA TRP A 36 -23.50 28.07 2.18
C TRP A 36 -22.02 28.31 1.89
N LYS A 37 -21.54 29.56 1.99
CA LYS A 37 -20.12 29.90 1.86
C LYS A 37 -19.30 29.25 2.97
N MET A 38 -19.73 29.35 4.22
CA MET A 38 -19.03 28.71 5.35
C MET A 38 -18.99 27.19 5.22
N LEU A 39 -20.10 26.55 4.82
CA LEU A 39 -20.16 25.12 4.58
C LEU A 39 -19.21 24.71 3.43
N SER A 40 -19.20 25.47 2.34
CA SER A 40 -18.30 25.22 1.21
C SER A 40 -16.83 25.37 1.60
N LEU A 41 -16.49 26.36 2.43
CA LEU A 41 -15.13 26.55 2.95
C LEU A 41 -14.71 25.41 3.88
N ILE A 42 -15.60 24.97 4.79
CA ILE A 42 -15.35 23.83 5.68
C ILE A 42 -15.18 22.55 4.87
N LEU A 43 -16.03 22.32 3.86
CA LEU A 43 -15.92 21.16 2.97
C LEU A 43 -14.60 21.19 2.21
N MET A 44 -14.25 22.31 1.57
CA MET A 44 -12.97 22.46 0.87
C MET A 44 -11.77 22.21 1.79
N LEU A 45 -11.78 22.74 3.00
CA LEU A 45 -10.70 22.53 3.96
C LEU A 45 -10.62 21.06 4.40
N SER A 46 -11.77 20.46 4.75
CA SER A 46 -11.82 19.07 5.20
C SER A 46 -11.41 18.08 4.10
N THR A 47 -11.85 18.27 2.85
CA THR A 47 -11.46 17.42 1.72
C THR A 47 -9.98 17.57 1.38
N THR A 48 -9.44 18.79 1.50
CA THR A 48 -8.00 19.04 1.32
C THR A 48 -7.19 18.33 2.39
N ILE A 49 -7.57 18.46 3.67
CA ILE A 49 -6.91 17.78 4.78
C ILE A 49 -6.95 16.26 4.61
N LEU A 50 -8.12 15.69 4.29
CA LEU A 50 -8.28 14.26 4.06
C LEU A 50 -7.46 13.78 2.86
N SER A 51 -7.37 14.57 1.79
CA SER A 51 -6.56 14.25 0.61
C SER A 51 -5.07 14.24 0.92
N VAL A 52 -4.58 15.21 1.71
CA VAL A 52 -3.17 15.27 2.14
C VAL A 52 -2.83 14.11 3.07
N LEU A 53 -3.68 13.82 4.06
CA LEU A 53 -3.49 12.68 4.97
C LEU A 53 -3.58 11.34 4.23
N GLY A 54 -4.50 11.22 3.27
CA GLY A 54 -4.62 10.07 2.40
C GLY A 54 -3.36 9.86 1.55
N MET A 55 -2.84 10.93 0.94
CA MET A 55 -1.59 10.87 0.17
C MET A 55 -0.40 10.49 1.07
N TYR A 56 -0.27 11.11 2.24
CA TYR A 56 0.83 10.82 3.17
C TYR A 56 0.77 9.38 3.70
N SER A 57 -0.41 8.88 4.05
CA SER A 57 -0.57 7.50 4.50
C SER A 57 -0.38 6.49 3.36
N TRP A 58 -0.73 6.86 2.12
CA TRP A 58 -0.50 6.02 0.95
C TRP A 58 0.98 5.95 0.56
N THR A 59 1.74 7.05 0.66
CA THR A 59 3.18 7.04 0.37
C THR A 59 3.99 6.40 1.48
N SER A 60 3.64 6.63 2.75
CA SER A 60 4.42 6.13 3.90
C SER A 60 4.31 4.63 4.14
N LYS A 61 3.25 3.98 3.62
CA LYS A 61 2.99 2.54 3.83
C LYS A 61 3.34 1.65 2.64
N ARG A 62 4.03 2.16 1.61
CA ARG A 62 4.42 1.29 0.50
C ARG A 62 5.62 0.43 0.91
N SER A 63 5.33 -0.79 1.34
CA SER A 63 6.30 -1.87 1.25
C SER A 63 6.78 -1.97 -0.19
N SER A 64 8.09 -1.91 -0.38
CA SER A 64 8.72 -2.03 -1.71
C SER A 64 10.06 -2.73 -1.57
N TYR A 65 10.65 -3.16 -2.69
CA TYR A 65 11.96 -3.78 -2.69
C TYR A 65 13.06 -2.84 -2.16
N GLU A 66 12.86 -1.53 -2.26
CA GLU A 66 13.79 -0.50 -1.78
C GLU A 66 13.61 -0.16 -0.30
N ALA A 67 12.38 -0.25 0.22
CA ALA A 67 12.05 0.11 1.61
C ALA A 67 11.93 -1.11 2.55
N GLY A 68 11.80 -2.31 1.97
CA GLY A 68 11.46 -3.53 2.68
C GLY A 68 9.95 -3.76 2.78
N PHE A 69 9.59 -5.01 3.09
CA PHE A 69 8.24 -5.45 3.36
C PHE A 69 7.99 -5.61 4.87
N ASP A 70 6.73 -5.53 5.30
CA ASP A 70 6.35 -5.75 6.71
C ASP A 70 6.75 -7.15 7.21
N THR A 71 6.94 -8.11 6.29
CA THR A 71 7.39 -9.47 6.58
C THR A 71 8.92 -9.61 6.63
N ASP A 72 9.67 -8.59 6.24
CA ASP A 72 11.13 -8.65 6.24
C ASP A 72 11.68 -8.54 7.67
N VAL A 73 12.88 -9.07 7.89
CA VAL A 73 13.59 -8.88 9.16
C VAL A 73 13.91 -7.40 9.31
N HIS A 74 13.26 -6.74 10.28
CA HIS A 74 13.34 -5.29 10.43
C HIS A 74 14.78 -4.78 10.61
N ALA A 75 15.64 -5.55 11.30
CA ALA A 75 17.04 -5.19 11.46
C ALA A 75 17.84 -5.18 10.14
N ALA A 76 17.36 -5.90 9.11
CA ALA A 76 18.02 -5.99 7.82
C ALA A 76 17.56 -4.92 6.82
N THR A 77 16.43 -4.23 7.06
CA THR A 77 15.86 -3.26 6.10
C THR A 77 16.79 -2.08 5.86
N VAL A 78 17.54 -1.64 6.88
CA VAL A 78 18.56 -0.58 6.77
C VAL A 78 19.72 -0.94 5.83
N ALA A 79 19.92 -2.23 5.56
CA ALA A 79 20.97 -2.73 4.66
C ALA A 79 20.46 -3.00 3.24
N ILE A 80 19.15 -2.86 2.98
CA ILE A 80 18.57 -3.09 1.66
C ILE A 80 19.18 -2.09 0.66
N ARG A 81 19.71 -2.64 -0.43
CA ARG A 81 20.18 -1.90 -1.59
C ARG A 81 19.66 -2.57 -2.83
N THR A 82 19.13 -1.78 -3.76
CA THR A 82 18.67 -2.26 -5.05
C THR A 82 19.64 -1.84 -6.14
N GLU A 83 19.93 -2.77 -7.04
CA GLU A 83 20.70 -2.50 -8.25
C GLU A 83 19.87 -2.92 -9.46
N LYS A 84 19.77 -2.03 -10.45
CA LYS A 84 19.09 -2.35 -11.70
C LYS A 84 20.05 -3.08 -12.62
N VAL A 85 19.92 -4.40 -12.68
CA VAL A 85 20.71 -5.26 -13.57
C VAL A 85 19.92 -5.67 -14.81
N ARG A 86 20.58 -5.81 -15.96
CA ARG A 86 19.98 -6.42 -17.15
C ARG A 86 20.05 -7.94 -16.98
N PHE A 87 18.90 -8.62 -17.03
CA PHE A 87 18.90 -10.07 -17.09
C PHE A 87 19.54 -10.51 -18.41
N THR A 88 20.69 -11.15 -18.29
CA THR A 88 21.46 -11.77 -19.37
C THR A 88 21.55 -13.26 -19.11
N GLY A 89 20.44 -13.88 -18.74
CA GLY A 89 20.35 -15.33 -18.64
C GLY A 89 19.35 -15.86 -19.64
N GLY A 90 19.51 -17.11 -20.05
CA GLY A 90 18.52 -17.79 -20.86
C GLY A 90 19.10 -18.96 -21.65
N LEU A 91 18.20 -19.80 -22.13
CA LEU A 91 18.53 -20.86 -23.07
C LEU A 91 17.94 -20.47 -24.42
N ARG A 92 18.74 -20.55 -25.48
CA ARG A 92 18.34 -20.29 -26.87
C ARG A 92 18.58 -21.53 -27.72
N TYR A 93 17.82 -21.67 -28.78
CA TYR A 93 18.10 -22.67 -29.80
C TYR A 93 18.98 -22.04 -30.88
N ASP A 94 20.02 -22.76 -31.29
CA ASP A 94 20.78 -22.42 -32.50
C ASP A 94 19.98 -22.82 -33.76
N GLU A 95 20.53 -22.52 -34.94
CA GLU A 95 19.90 -22.86 -36.23
C GLU A 95 19.72 -24.38 -36.42
N ASN A 96 20.50 -25.19 -35.71
CA ASN A 96 20.41 -26.65 -35.75
C ASN A 96 19.41 -27.22 -34.73
N GLY A 97 18.74 -26.37 -33.94
CA GLY A 97 17.82 -26.79 -32.88
C GLY A 97 18.53 -27.29 -31.61
N THR A 98 19.81 -26.99 -31.43
CA THR A 98 20.56 -27.27 -30.20
C THR A 98 20.35 -26.17 -29.20
N LEU A 99 20.01 -26.55 -27.97
CA LEU A 99 19.87 -25.61 -26.86
C LEU A 99 21.25 -25.16 -26.37
N PHE A 100 21.50 -23.85 -26.36
CA PHE A 100 22.73 -23.25 -25.85
C PHE A 100 22.39 -22.13 -24.84
N HIS A 101 23.33 -21.86 -23.93
CA HIS A 101 23.17 -20.73 -23.00
C HIS A 101 23.32 -19.42 -23.77
N ALA A 102 22.25 -18.65 -23.81
CA ALA A 102 22.30 -17.28 -24.24
C ALA A 102 22.86 -16.47 -23.08
N ASP A 103 24.16 -16.18 -23.13
CA ASP A 103 24.68 -14.84 -22.87
C ASP A 103 26.19 -14.85 -22.60
N PHE A 104 26.81 -13.79 -23.10
CA PHE A 104 28.24 -13.51 -23.14
C PHE A 104 28.57 -12.42 -22.10
N ASP A 105 28.63 -12.79 -20.84
CA ASP A 105 29.66 -12.21 -19.98
C ASP A 105 30.33 -13.38 -19.27
N GLU A 106 31.57 -13.67 -19.67
CA GLU A 106 32.35 -14.67 -18.95
C GLU A 106 32.40 -14.38 -17.46
N SER A 107 32.25 -13.13 -17.01
CA SER A 107 32.30 -12.75 -15.59
C SER A 107 31.16 -13.34 -14.74
N THR A 108 30.04 -13.74 -15.33
CA THR A 108 28.82 -14.19 -14.62
C THR A 108 28.48 -15.68 -14.80
N THR A 109 29.32 -16.47 -15.47
CA THR A 109 29.08 -17.91 -15.64
C THR A 109 29.34 -18.69 -14.34
N TYR A 110 28.40 -19.55 -13.94
CA TYR A 110 28.49 -20.43 -12.75
C TYR A 110 28.45 -21.93 -13.09
N VAL A 111 28.47 -22.28 -14.39
CA VAL A 111 28.39 -23.65 -14.92
C VAL A 111 29.49 -23.91 -15.94
N GLY A 112 29.79 -25.18 -16.21
CA GLY A 112 30.79 -25.61 -17.19
C GLY A 112 31.83 -26.57 -16.60
N GLU A 113 32.92 -26.76 -17.32
CA GLU A 113 34.02 -27.61 -16.86
C GLU A 113 34.62 -27.09 -15.54
N PRO A 114 34.83 -27.96 -14.53
CA PRO A 114 35.40 -27.57 -13.24
C PRO A 114 36.70 -26.79 -13.41
N ASN A 115 36.79 -25.61 -12.81
CA ASN A 115 38.01 -24.81 -12.79
C ASN A 115 38.02 -23.85 -11.61
N ALA A 116 39.22 -23.43 -11.20
CA ALA A 116 39.39 -22.54 -10.05
C ALA A 116 38.66 -21.18 -10.19
N ARG A 117 38.43 -20.71 -11.43
CA ARG A 117 37.69 -19.46 -11.67
C ARG A 117 36.20 -19.61 -11.33
N LEU A 118 35.59 -20.76 -11.62
CA LEU A 118 34.23 -21.09 -11.21
C LEU A 118 34.12 -21.20 -9.68
N ASP A 119 35.05 -21.90 -9.03
CA ASP A 119 35.05 -22.05 -7.57
C ASP A 119 35.13 -20.70 -6.85
N MET A 120 36.01 -19.81 -7.32
CA MET A 120 36.12 -18.45 -6.76
C MET A 120 34.82 -17.64 -6.91
N ARG A 121 34.07 -17.84 -8.00
CA ARG A 121 32.78 -17.17 -8.19
C ARG A 121 31.72 -17.72 -7.25
N TRP A 122 31.65 -19.03 -7.11
CA TRP A 122 30.78 -19.68 -6.14
C TRP A 122 31.08 -19.24 -4.72
N GLN A 123 32.36 -19.20 -4.33
CA GLN A 123 32.79 -18.71 -3.02
C GLN A 123 32.42 -17.24 -2.80
N ARG A 124 32.54 -16.40 -3.84
CA ARG A 124 32.12 -15.00 -3.78
C ARG A 124 30.61 -14.86 -3.64
N LEU A 125 29.84 -15.62 -4.42
CA LEU A 125 28.37 -15.62 -4.39
C LEU A 125 27.83 -16.08 -3.03
N LEU A 126 28.41 -17.13 -2.48
CA LEU A 126 28.02 -17.69 -1.18
C LEU A 126 28.63 -16.93 0.02
N LYS A 127 29.47 -15.91 -0.22
CA LYS A 127 30.07 -15.15 0.87
C LYS A 127 28.97 -14.38 1.63
N GLY A 128 28.88 -14.61 2.94
CA GLY A 128 27.88 -13.94 3.78
C GLY A 128 26.47 -14.51 3.66
N HIS A 129 26.31 -15.73 3.14
CA HIS A 129 25.01 -16.42 3.12
C HIS A 129 24.39 -16.58 4.51
N TRP A 130 25.21 -16.62 5.56
CA TRP A 130 24.77 -16.49 6.94
C TRP A 130 24.87 -15.05 7.42
N ILE A 131 23.73 -14.49 7.81
CA ILE A 131 23.61 -13.19 8.46
C ILE A 131 23.54 -13.46 9.97
N THR A 132 24.43 -12.84 10.74
CA THR A 132 24.40 -12.92 12.20
C THR A 132 23.45 -11.86 12.76
N MET A 133 22.49 -12.27 13.57
CA MET A 133 21.42 -11.47 14.16
C MET A 133 21.43 -11.62 15.68
N GLU A 134 22.60 -11.45 16.30
CA GLU A 134 22.84 -11.79 17.73
C GLU A 134 21.87 -11.11 18.69
N ASN A 135 21.42 -9.89 18.35
CA ASN A 135 20.53 -9.09 19.18
C ASN A 135 19.04 -9.28 18.88
N ASP A 136 18.66 -10.13 17.91
CA ASP A 136 17.25 -10.34 17.56
C ASP A 136 16.64 -11.46 18.41
N PRO A 137 15.72 -11.17 19.34
CA PRO A 137 15.09 -12.18 20.17
C PRO A 137 14.15 -13.11 19.40
N GLN A 138 13.72 -12.75 18.18
CA GLN A 138 12.83 -13.57 17.36
C GLN A 138 13.57 -14.73 16.67
N ILE A 139 14.92 -14.63 16.58
CA ILE A 139 15.75 -15.67 15.97
C ILE A 139 16.26 -16.61 17.07
N PRO A 140 15.88 -17.89 17.06
CA PRO A 140 16.42 -18.85 18.01
C PRO A 140 17.92 -19.10 17.73
N PRO A 141 18.75 -19.27 18.77
CA PRO A 141 20.14 -19.63 18.56
C PRO A 141 20.23 -21.06 17.99
N VAL A 142 21.09 -21.24 17.00
CA VAL A 142 21.43 -22.54 16.42
C VAL A 142 22.93 -22.80 16.62
N GLU A 143 23.31 -24.06 16.73
CA GLU A 143 24.73 -24.42 16.81
C GLU A 143 25.40 -24.19 15.44
N HIS A 144 26.39 -23.31 15.40
CA HIS A 144 27.13 -22.98 14.19
C HIS A 144 28.63 -22.90 14.50
N HIS A 145 29.42 -23.79 13.90
CA HIS A 145 30.86 -23.92 14.14
C HIS A 145 31.23 -24.05 15.64
N GLY A 146 30.47 -24.85 16.40
CA GLY A 146 30.73 -25.12 17.82
C GLY A 146 30.34 -24.01 18.79
N ALA A 147 29.63 -22.98 18.32
CA ALA A 147 29.05 -21.93 19.16
C ALA A 147 27.57 -21.75 18.86
N ALA A 148 26.76 -21.53 19.89
CA ALA A 148 25.38 -21.11 19.71
C ALA A 148 25.37 -19.68 19.14
N ARG A 149 24.76 -19.50 17.96
CA ARG A 149 24.67 -18.19 17.29
C ARG A 149 23.27 -18.00 16.76
N ARG A 150 22.78 -16.76 16.79
CA ARG A 150 21.54 -16.39 16.08
C ARG A 150 21.91 -16.04 14.65
N ILE A 151 21.74 -16.99 13.74
CA ILE A 151 22.01 -16.79 12.32
C ILE A 151 20.75 -17.03 11.50
N SER A 152 20.62 -16.27 10.44
CA SER A 152 19.60 -16.45 9.40
C SER A 152 20.30 -16.46 8.05
N GLY A 153 19.66 -17.06 7.04
CA GLY A 153 20.18 -17.09 5.68
C GLY A 153 19.04 -17.07 4.68
N LEU A 154 19.32 -16.61 3.46
CA LEU A 154 18.31 -16.65 2.39
C LEU A 154 18.17 -18.08 1.87
N ASP A 155 16.93 -18.57 1.76
CA ASP A 155 16.63 -19.93 1.26
C ASP A 155 17.20 -20.18 -0.14
N VAL A 156 17.29 -19.15 -0.99
CA VAL A 156 17.94 -19.23 -2.30
C VAL A 156 19.38 -19.76 -2.19
N TYR A 157 20.14 -19.35 -1.17
CA TYR A 157 21.49 -19.88 -0.94
C TYR A 157 21.47 -21.32 -0.43
N HIS A 158 20.43 -21.72 0.31
CA HIS A 158 20.27 -23.11 0.74
C HIS A 158 20.14 -24.04 -0.46
N GLN A 159 19.32 -23.68 -1.45
CA GLN A 159 19.16 -24.47 -2.67
C GLN A 159 20.46 -24.54 -3.51
N LEU A 160 21.19 -23.43 -3.59
CA LEU A 160 22.44 -23.34 -4.35
C LEU A 160 23.59 -24.16 -3.74
N HIS A 161 23.78 -24.11 -2.41
CA HIS A 161 24.92 -24.79 -1.78
C HIS A 161 24.79 -26.33 -1.82
N CYS A 162 23.57 -26.87 -1.89
CA CYS A 162 23.32 -28.31 -2.01
C CYS A 162 23.85 -28.88 -3.33
N LEU A 163 23.96 -28.07 -4.38
CA LEU A 163 24.53 -28.50 -5.67
C LEU A 163 26.06 -28.60 -5.63
N VAL A 164 26.72 -27.76 -4.82
CA VAL A 164 28.19 -27.66 -4.76
C VAL A 164 28.80 -28.62 -3.73
N ARG A 165 27.99 -29.10 -2.77
CA ARG A 165 28.45 -29.94 -1.67
C ARG A 165 27.79 -31.34 -1.70
N SER A 166 27.96 -32.05 -2.81
CA SER A 166 27.87 -33.52 -2.87
C SER A 166 29.25 -34.10 -3.18
#